data_AF-A0A380S6T1-F1
#
_entry.id   AF-A0A380S6T1-F1
#
_cell.length_a   1.000
_cell.length_b   1.000
_cell.length_c   1.000
_cell.angle_alpha   90.00
_cell.angle_beta   90.00
_cell.angle_gamma   90.00
#
_symmetry.space_group_name_H-M   'P 1'
#
loop_
_entity.id
_entity.type
_entity.pdbx_description
1 polymer ?
#
loop_
_entity_poly.entity_id
_entity_poly.type
_entity_poly.pdbx_seq_one_letter_code
_entity_poly.pdbx_strand_id
1 'polypeptide(L)'
;MSFSNEIISAICGAVAGGAVSCIFNYFNDRSKERRADEKEEEKERQRRFENRPEFKIIDFQVGSKYTEENFREERLQAVTAEFKPSIEEGFVYANFSAEELDKNEWISVRYTLENVGKTDVSSISLICQNKRYSWLCDKYLADDLMKSRVLRYVAYFDNKVRIGETFEIEVFYNKNHSHLPLLDIGMQTPDARFWTQPLFFPCNKVGDSKEIEYTEYLEAVKTDVAEECFKNPWMW
;
A
#
# COMPACT_ATOMS: atom_id res chain seq x y z
N MET A 1 -66.31 31.27 32.17
CA MET A 1 -65.62 30.98 30.90
C MET A 1 -64.15 30.53 31.08
N SER A 2 -63.52 30.54 32.27
CA SER A 2 -62.09 30.19 32.39
C SER A 2 -61.80 28.67 32.41
N PHE A 3 -62.73 27.84 32.89
CA PHE A 3 -62.51 26.40 33.06
C PHE A 3 -62.27 25.64 31.74
N SER A 4 -62.91 26.06 30.65
CA SER A 4 -62.72 25.44 29.33
C SER A 4 -61.35 25.75 28.71
N ASN A 5 -60.79 26.94 28.98
CA ASN A 5 -59.47 27.33 28.46
C ASN A 5 -58.33 26.62 29.20
N GLU A 6 -58.48 26.32 30.49
CA GLU A 6 -57.50 25.55 31.26
C GLU A 6 -57.46 24.08 30.84
N ILE A 7 -58.63 23.48 30.54
CA ILE A 7 -58.69 22.09 30.03
C ILE A 7 -58.06 22.01 28.63
N ILE A 8 -58.35 22.99 27.75
CA ILE A 8 -57.75 23.04 26.40
C ILE A 8 -56.24 23.25 26.49
N SER A 9 -55.75 24.14 27.37
CA SER A 9 -54.31 24.36 27.53
C SER A 9 -53.58 23.13 28.09
N ALA A 10 -54.20 22.40 29.02
CA ALA A 10 -53.67 21.15 29.55
C ALA A 10 -53.57 20.05 28.47
N ILE A 11 -54.60 19.91 27.63
CA ILE A 11 -54.60 18.96 26.50
C ILE A 11 -53.54 19.35 25.47
N CYS A 12 -53.46 20.63 25.08
CA CYS A 12 -52.43 21.11 24.17
C CYS A 12 -51.01 20.92 24.72
N GLY A 13 -50.80 21.15 26.02
CA GLY A 13 -49.53 20.92 26.71
C GLY A 13 -49.13 19.44 26.74
N ALA A 14 -50.08 18.53 26.99
CA ALA A 14 -49.84 17.09 26.96
C ALA A 14 -49.49 16.58 25.55
N VAL A 15 -50.19 17.06 24.52
CA VAL A 15 -49.91 16.69 23.11
C VAL A 15 -48.56 17.23 22.67
N ALA A 16 -48.25 18.49 22.98
CA ALA A 16 -46.95 19.10 22.65
C ALA A 16 -45.79 18.41 23.40
N GLY A 17 -45.96 18.11 24.69
CA GLY A 17 -44.98 17.38 25.48
C GLY A 17 -44.73 15.96 24.97
N GLY A 18 -45.81 15.25 24.58
CA GLY A 18 -45.72 13.94 23.95
C GLY A 18 -44.96 13.97 22.62
N ALA A 19 -45.26 14.93 21.75
CA ALA A 19 -44.58 15.08 20.47
C ALA A 19 -43.08 15.39 20.63
N VAL A 20 -42.72 16.30 21.54
CA VAL A 20 -41.31 16.65 21.83
C VAL A 20 -40.57 15.44 22.41
N SER A 21 -41.19 14.69 23.32
CA SER A 21 -40.61 13.48 23.91
C SER A 21 -40.35 12.38 22.87
N CYS A 22 -41.28 12.15 21.94
CA CYS A 22 -41.10 11.20 20.84
C CYS A 22 -39.94 11.58 19.93
N ILE A 23 -39.84 12.86 19.54
CA ILE A 23 -38.73 13.36 18.71
C ILE A 23 -37.39 13.21 19.44
N PHE A 24 -37.35 13.60 20.72
CA PHE A 24 -36.14 13.49 21.53
C PHE A 24 -35.67 12.03 21.69
N ASN A 25 -36.60 11.11 21.95
CA ASN A 25 -36.29 9.68 22.06
C ASN A 25 -35.79 9.10 20.74
N TYR A 26 -36.42 9.45 19.61
CA TYR A 26 -35.96 9.02 18.29
C TYR A 26 -34.51 9.46 18.00
N PHE A 27 -34.17 10.72 18.28
CA PHE A 27 -32.79 11.19 18.11
C PHE A 27 -31.81 10.55 19.10
N ASN A 28 -32.24 10.33 20.36
CA ASN A 28 -31.41 9.70 21.37
C ASN A 28 -31.12 8.24 21.00
N ASP A 29 -32.12 7.49 20.55
CA ASP A 29 -31.96 6.08 20.17
C ASP A 29 -31.11 5.95 18.90
N ARG A 30 -31.31 6.80 17.88
CA ARG A 30 -30.42 6.87 16.71
C ARG A 30 -28.97 7.21 17.10
N SER A 31 -28.78 8.07 18.09
CA SER A 31 -27.43 8.40 18.59
C SER A 31 -26.79 7.24 19.36
N LYS A 32 -27.59 6.43 20.06
CA LYS A 32 -27.11 5.21 20.74
C LYS A 32 -26.74 4.12 19.74
N GLU A 33 -27.55 3.93 18.71
CA GLU A 33 -27.27 3.02 17.59
C GLU A 33 -25.94 3.40 16.94
N ARG A 34 -25.77 4.66 16.54
CA ARG A 34 -24.50 5.12 15.95
C ARG A 34 -23.29 4.87 16.85
N ARG A 35 -23.42 5.10 18.16
CA ARG A 35 -22.34 4.81 19.13
C ARG A 35 -22.08 3.31 19.31
N ALA A 36 -23.10 2.47 19.12
CA ALA A 36 -22.95 1.02 19.16
C ALA A 36 -22.20 0.55 17.90
N ASP A 37 -22.59 1.05 16.73
CA ASP A 37 -21.94 0.79 15.44
C ASP A 37 -20.47 1.24 15.47
N GLU A 38 -20.19 2.48 15.92
CA GLU A 38 -18.82 3.01 16.07
C GLU A 38 -17.94 2.10 16.96
N LYS A 39 -18.51 1.56 18.06
CA LYS A 39 -17.80 0.63 18.95
C LYS A 39 -17.59 -0.75 18.34
N GLU A 40 -18.52 -1.20 17.52
CA GLU A 40 -18.40 -2.47 16.81
C GLU A 40 -17.33 -2.37 15.72
N GLU A 41 -17.34 -1.30 14.93
CA GLU A 41 -16.31 -0.99 13.94
C GLU A 41 -14.91 -0.89 14.57
N GLU A 42 -14.78 -0.25 15.73
CA GLU A 42 -13.51 -0.16 16.45
C GLU A 42 -13.01 -1.55 16.90
N LYS A 43 -13.91 -2.39 17.43
CA LYS A 43 -13.58 -3.78 17.79
C LYS A 43 -13.17 -4.60 16.58
N GLU A 44 -13.87 -4.45 15.46
CA GLU A 44 -13.51 -5.13 14.22
C GLU A 44 -12.15 -4.68 13.69
N ARG A 45 -11.88 -3.37 13.70
CA ARG A 45 -10.58 -2.82 13.30
C ARG A 45 -9.45 -3.34 14.18
N GLN A 46 -9.67 -3.38 15.49
CA GLN A 46 -8.71 -3.95 16.44
C GLN A 46 -8.47 -5.43 16.17
N ARG A 47 -9.53 -6.22 15.95
CA ARG A 47 -9.42 -7.64 15.58
C ARG A 47 -8.67 -7.85 14.27
N ARG A 48 -8.87 -6.98 13.27
CA ARG A 48 -8.12 -7.03 12.01
C ARG A 48 -6.65 -6.75 12.24
N PHE A 49 -6.32 -5.69 12.97
CA PHE A 49 -4.94 -5.36 13.32
C PHE A 49 -4.24 -6.48 14.11
N GLU A 50 -4.94 -7.14 15.03
CA GLU A 50 -4.42 -8.27 15.80
C GLU A 50 -4.20 -9.54 14.97
N ASN A 51 -4.89 -9.66 13.83
CA ASN A 51 -4.81 -10.80 12.90
C ASN A 51 -4.09 -10.46 11.60
N ARG A 52 -3.42 -9.30 11.51
CA ARG A 52 -2.80 -8.82 10.27
C ARG A 52 -1.74 -9.79 9.71
N PRO A 53 -1.51 -9.76 8.38
CA PRO A 53 -0.29 -10.34 7.82
C PRO A 53 0.92 -9.53 8.26
N GLU A 54 2.04 -10.18 8.52
CA GLU A 54 3.27 -9.52 8.95
C GLU A 54 4.46 -10.38 8.51
N PHE A 55 5.43 -9.77 7.84
CA PHE A 55 6.65 -10.44 7.47
C PHE A 55 7.80 -10.08 8.41
N LYS A 56 8.70 -11.04 8.61
CA LYS A 56 9.97 -10.82 9.30
C LYS A 56 11.12 -11.30 8.41
N ILE A 57 12.19 -10.53 8.37
CA ILE A 57 13.43 -10.94 7.70
C ILE A 57 14.12 -12.01 8.56
N ILE A 58 14.35 -13.18 7.97
CA ILE A 58 15.04 -14.31 8.62
C ILE A 58 16.44 -14.55 8.04
N ASP A 59 16.69 -14.13 6.79
CA ASP A 59 18.02 -14.09 6.18
C ASP A 59 18.18 -12.82 5.32
N PHE A 60 19.42 -12.32 5.22
CA PHE A 60 19.74 -11.07 4.53
C PHE A 60 21.13 -11.12 3.91
N GLN A 61 21.22 -10.84 2.61
CA GLN A 61 22.46 -10.89 1.83
C GLN A 61 22.59 -9.65 0.95
N VAL A 62 23.79 -9.08 0.86
CA VAL A 62 24.08 -7.86 0.07
C VAL A 62 25.28 -8.08 -0.84
N GLY A 63 25.24 -7.46 -2.03
CA GLY A 63 26.41 -7.35 -2.88
C GLY A 63 26.68 -8.58 -3.72
N SER A 64 25.66 -9.44 -3.92
CA SER A 64 25.77 -10.51 -4.92
C SER A 64 25.78 -9.87 -6.31
N LYS A 65 26.76 -10.25 -7.14
CA LYS A 65 26.83 -9.77 -8.53
C LYS A 65 25.60 -10.24 -9.29
N TYR A 66 25.15 -9.42 -10.24
CA TYR A 66 24.14 -9.86 -11.19
C TYR A 66 24.56 -11.16 -11.87
N THR A 67 23.63 -12.11 -11.87
CA THR A 67 23.71 -13.32 -12.68
C THR A 67 22.48 -13.40 -13.54
N GLU A 68 22.67 -13.80 -14.79
CA GLU A 68 21.62 -14.05 -15.78
C GLU A 68 20.80 -15.32 -15.46
N GLU A 69 20.81 -15.76 -14.19
CA GLU A 69 19.97 -16.87 -13.74
C GLU A 69 18.50 -16.59 -14.06
N ASN A 70 17.85 -17.67 -14.53
CA ASN A 70 16.44 -17.70 -14.87
C ASN A 70 15.57 -17.24 -13.71
N PHE A 71 14.39 -16.72 -14.08
CA PHE A 71 13.29 -16.44 -13.16
C PHE A 71 13.09 -17.62 -12.21
N ARG A 72 13.10 -17.35 -10.90
CA ARG A 72 12.76 -18.33 -9.87
C ARG A 72 11.35 -18.03 -9.39
N GLU A 73 10.42 -18.94 -9.64
CA GLU A 73 9.00 -18.77 -9.26
C GLU A 73 8.82 -18.47 -7.76
N GLU A 74 9.70 -18.98 -6.90
CA GLU A 74 9.67 -18.79 -5.44
C GLU A 74 10.28 -17.46 -4.96
N ARG A 75 10.70 -16.58 -5.89
CA ARG A 75 11.38 -15.32 -5.58
C ARG A 75 10.77 -14.14 -6.34
N LEU A 76 10.42 -13.09 -5.62
CA LEU A 76 10.15 -11.77 -6.20
C LEU A 76 11.49 -11.16 -6.62
N GLN A 77 11.75 -11.11 -7.92
CA GLN A 77 12.96 -10.50 -8.48
C GLN A 77 12.62 -9.15 -9.11
N ALA A 78 13.17 -8.07 -8.57
CA ALA A 78 12.91 -6.71 -9.03
C ALA A 78 14.21 -5.99 -9.42
N VAL A 79 14.10 -5.03 -10.33
CA VAL A 79 15.16 -4.08 -10.69
C VAL A 79 14.71 -2.69 -10.29
N THR A 80 15.57 -1.98 -9.58
CA THR A 80 15.42 -0.54 -9.38
C THR A 80 16.51 0.24 -10.09
N ALA A 81 16.14 1.40 -10.64
CA ALA A 81 17.01 2.25 -11.43
C ALA A 81 16.72 3.73 -11.14
N GLU A 82 17.76 4.56 -11.24
CA GLU A 82 17.59 6.00 -11.30
C GLU A 82 17.21 6.43 -12.72
N PHE A 83 16.39 7.48 -12.86
CA PHE A 83 16.03 7.99 -14.17
C PHE A 83 15.86 9.51 -14.16
N LYS A 84 15.89 10.08 -15.37
CA LYS A 84 15.52 11.48 -15.61
C LYS A 84 14.20 11.54 -16.37
N PRO A 85 13.17 12.24 -15.88
CA PRO A 85 11.92 12.36 -16.61
C PRO A 85 12.10 13.27 -17.84
N SER A 86 11.44 12.95 -18.94
CA SER A 86 11.18 13.90 -20.03
C SER A 86 9.71 13.86 -20.42
N ILE A 87 9.23 14.96 -21.01
CA ILE A 87 7.86 15.07 -21.52
C ILE A 87 7.94 15.26 -23.03
N GLU A 88 7.39 14.30 -23.77
CA GLU A 88 7.34 14.32 -25.24
C GLU A 88 5.89 14.08 -25.67
N GLU A 89 5.32 15.01 -26.44
CA GLU A 89 3.93 14.92 -26.92
C GLU A 89 2.87 14.72 -25.81
N GLY A 90 3.16 15.22 -24.60
CA GLY A 90 2.27 15.09 -23.44
C GLY A 90 2.39 13.76 -22.69
N PHE A 91 3.30 12.87 -23.10
CA PHE A 91 3.64 11.63 -22.39
C PHE A 91 4.91 11.81 -21.56
N VAL A 92 4.98 11.14 -20.42
CA VAL A 92 6.15 11.16 -19.54
C VAL A 92 6.99 9.91 -19.78
N TYR A 93 8.29 10.11 -19.98
CA TYR A 93 9.25 9.04 -20.24
C TYR A 93 10.33 8.99 -19.17
N ALA A 94 10.75 7.78 -18.82
CA ALA A 94 11.89 7.53 -17.95
C ALA A 94 13.18 7.37 -18.76
N ASN A 95 14.11 8.32 -18.65
CA ASN A 95 15.40 8.25 -19.32
C ASN A 95 16.47 7.66 -18.39
N PHE A 96 17.01 6.51 -18.79
CA PHE A 96 18.08 5.82 -18.08
C PHE A 96 19.44 6.18 -18.67
N SER A 97 20.47 6.29 -17.82
CA SER A 97 21.84 6.47 -18.28
C SER A 97 22.39 5.16 -18.87
N ALA A 98 23.48 5.23 -19.63
CA ALA A 98 24.17 4.02 -20.10
C ALA A 98 24.68 3.16 -18.93
N GLU A 99 25.03 3.79 -17.80
CA GLU A 99 25.48 3.12 -16.59
C GLU A 99 24.34 2.29 -15.98
N GLU A 100 23.12 2.84 -15.91
CA GLU A 100 21.95 2.10 -15.42
C GLU A 100 21.67 0.83 -16.23
N LEU A 101 22.00 0.84 -17.52
CA LEU A 101 21.80 -0.30 -18.42
C LEU A 101 22.95 -1.32 -18.37
N ASP A 102 24.08 -1.03 -17.72
CA ASP A 102 25.21 -1.95 -17.62
C ASP A 102 25.01 -2.97 -16.48
N LYS A 103 24.49 -4.15 -16.85
CA LYS A 103 24.26 -5.26 -15.93
C LYS A 103 25.52 -5.77 -15.22
N ASN A 104 26.72 -5.52 -15.75
CA ASN A 104 27.96 -5.92 -15.06
C ASN A 104 28.18 -5.13 -13.76
N GLU A 105 27.60 -3.94 -13.71
CA GLU A 105 27.65 -3.02 -12.57
C GLU A 105 26.47 -3.23 -11.61
N TRP A 106 25.54 -4.14 -11.94
CA TRP A 106 24.42 -4.46 -11.08
C TRP A 106 24.83 -5.38 -9.93
N ILE A 107 24.37 -5.01 -8.74
CA ILE A 107 24.46 -5.81 -7.52
C ILE A 107 23.06 -6.05 -6.98
N SER A 108 22.90 -7.10 -6.17
CA SER A 108 21.62 -7.41 -5.52
C SER A 108 21.68 -7.37 -4.01
N VAL A 109 20.52 -7.06 -3.44
CA VAL A 109 20.19 -7.30 -2.03
C VAL A 109 19.09 -8.35 -2.01
N ARG A 110 19.27 -9.39 -1.21
CA ARG A 110 18.32 -10.49 -1.04
C ARG A 110 17.83 -10.54 0.40
N TYR A 111 16.52 -10.69 0.53
CA TYR A 111 15.80 -10.88 1.77
C TYR A 111 15.08 -12.21 1.71
N THR A 112 15.26 -13.06 2.71
CA THR A 112 14.35 -14.18 2.95
C THR A 112 13.40 -13.76 4.06
N LEU A 113 12.10 -13.77 3.75
CA LEU A 113 11.05 -13.33 4.66
C LEU A 113 10.17 -14.51 5.06
N GLU A 114 9.75 -14.54 6.32
CA GLU A 114 8.78 -15.47 6.87
C GLU A 114 7.48 -14.73 7.20
N ASN A 115 6.32 -15.32 6.86
CA ASN A 115 5.03 -14.81 7.32
C ASN A 115 4.83 -15.18 8.80
N VAL A 116 5.11 -14.23 9.69
CA VAL A 116 4.93 -14.35 11.14
C VAL A 116 3.59 -13.78 11.63
N GLY A 117 2.76 -13.27 10.70
CA GLY A 117 1.42 -12.79 10.96
C GLY A 117 0.43 -13.92 11.26
N LYS A 118 -0.86 -13.57 11.34
CA LYS A 118 -1.94 -14.55 11.60
C LYS A 118 -2.86 -14.77 10.41
N THR A 119 -2.50 -14.23 9.25
CA THR A 119 -3.29 -14.34 8.01
C THR A 119 -2.37 -14.70 6.85
N ASP A 120 -2.85 -15.61 5.99
CA ASP A 120 -2.19 -15.93 4.73
C ASP A 120 -2.17 -14.71 3.81
N VAL A 121 -1.16 -14.61 2.94
CA VAL A 121 -1.07 -13.57 1.92
C VAL A 121 -1.28 -14.20 0.56
N SER A 122 -2.30 -13.72 -0.17
CA SER A 122 -2.71 -14.25 -1.49
C SER A 122 -1.83 -13.73 -2.62
N SER A 123 -1.36 -12.50 -2.53
CA SER A 123 -0.47 -11.89 -3.51
C SER A 123 0.42 -10.84 -2.83
N ILE A 124 1.62 -10.66 -3.39
CA ILE A 124 2.62 -9.73 -2.87
C ILE A 124 3.03 -8.79 -4.00
N SER A 125 3.21 -7.52 -3.67
CA SER A 125 3.83 -6.54 -4.55
C SER A 125 4.97 -5.83 -3.83
N LEU A 126 6.01 -5.48 -4.56
CA LEU A 126 7.07 -4.61 -4.08
C LEU A 126 6.87 -3.25 -4.71
N ILE A 127 6.68 -2.23 -3.89
CA ILE A 127 6.20 -0.90 -4.31
C ILE A 127 7.28 0.13 -4.02
N CYS A 128 7.59 0.97 -5.01
CA CYS A 128 8.54 2.06 -4.85
C CYS A 128 7.85 3.32 -4.32
N GLN A 129 8.28 3.79 -3.14
CA GLN A 129 7.73 5.01 -2.53
C GLN A 129 8.31 6.28 -3.17
N ASN A 130 9.59 6.27 -3.55
CA ASN A 130 10.25 7.45 -4.11
C ASN A 130 10.11 7.54 -5.64
N LYS A 131 8.89 7.80 -6.11
CA LYS A 131 8.54 7.81 -7.55
C LYS A 131 9.21 8.93 -8.37
N ARG A 132 9.72 9.97 -7.70
CA ARG A 132 10.31 11.14 -8.38
C ARG A 132 11.67 10.84 -9.00
N TYR A 133 12.44 9.94 -8.38
CA TYR A 133 13.84 9.68 -8.74
C TYR A 133 14.12 8.21 -9.02
N SER A 134 13.26 7.31 -8.53
CA SER A 134 13.48 5.88 -8.60
C SER A 134 12.38 5.19 -9.39
N TRP A 135 12.83 4.24 -10.19
CA TRP A 135 11.99 3.34 -10.97
C TRP A 135 12.10 1.94 -10.39
N LEU A 136 11.04 1.14 -10.50
CA LEU A 136 11.01 -0.24 -10.02
C LEU A 136 10.13 -1.10 -10.92
N CYS A 137 10.64 -2.25 -11.36
CA CYS A 137 9.84 -3.26 -12.04
C CYS A 137 10.34 -4.68 -11.77
N ASP A 138 9.59 -5.67 -12.24
CA ASP A 138 10.03 -7.05 -12.30
C ASP A 138 11.28 -7.24 -13.17
N LYS A 139 12.28 -8.00 -12.68
CA LYS A 139 13.56 -8.24 -13.36
C LYS A 139 13.38 -8.71 -14.81
N TYR A 140 12.39 -9.57 -15.06
CA TYR A 140 12.16 -10.15 -16.39
C TYR A 140 11.63 -9.14 -17.42
N LEU A 141 11.06 -8.02 -16.99
CA LEU A 141 10.57 -6.93 -17.84
C LEU A 141 11.58 -5.78 -17.97
N ALA A 142 12.63 -5.77 -17.15
CA ALA A 142 13.47 -4.59 -16.96
C ALA A 142 14.09 -4.09 -18.27
N ASP A 143 14.69 -4.98 -19.06
CA ASP A 143 15.34 -4.60 -20.32
C ASP A 143 14.38 -3.92 -21.30
N ASP A 144 13.19 -4.49 -21.48
CA ASP A 144 12.21 -4.01 -22.45
C ASP A 144 11.59 -2.67 -21.99
N LEU A 145 11.27 -2.58 -20.70
CA LEU A 145 10.67 -1.36 -20.15
C LEU A 145 11.67 -0.21 -20.03
N MET A 146 12.93 -0.49 -19.70
CA MET A 146 13.97 0.54 -19.68
C MET A 146 14.27 1.06 -21.09
N LYS A 147 14.37 0.18 -22.09
CA LYS A 147 14.56 0.59 -23.50
C LYS A 147 13.37 1.38 -24.06
N SER A 148 12.15 0.97 -23.71
CA SER A 148 10.93 1.67 -24.11
C SER A 148 10.61 2.91 -23.26
N ARG A 149 11.42 3.19 -22.23
CA ARG A 149 11.33 4.39 -21.38
C ARG A 149 10.01 4.50 -20.62
N VAL A 150 9.37 3.37 -20.31
CA VAL A 150 8.07 3.31 -19.64
C VAL A 150 8.23 3.46 -18.13
N LEU A 151 7.41 4.31 -17.51
CA LEU A 151 7.39 4.46 -16.05
C LEU A 151 6.81 3.21 -15.37
N ARG A 152 7.45 2.77 -14.29
CA ARG A 152 7.00 1.70 -13.40
C ARG A 152 7.53 1.92 -11.99
N TYR A 153 6.72 1.50 -11.01
CA TYR A 153 7.02 1.64 -9.58
C TYR A 153 6.66 0.39 -8.79
N VAL A 154 6.48 -0.76 -9.45
CA VAL A 154 5.98 -1.97 -8.82
C VAL A 154 6.52 -3.22 -9.49
N ALA A 155 6.84 -4.22 -8.68
CA ALA A 155 7.09 -5.61 -9.08
C ALA A 155 6.10 -6.52 -8.36
N TYR A 156 5.77 -7.67 -8.95
CA TYR A 156 4.71 -8.56 -8.46
C TYR A 156 5.24 -9.96 -8.13
N PHE A 157 4.56 -10.61 -7.19
CA PHE A 157 4.79 -11.98 -6.82
C PHE A 157 3.44 -12.68 -6.62
N ASP A 158 3.13 -13.58 -7.55
CA ASP A 158 1.80 -14.19 -7.69
C ASP A 158 1.61 -15.43 -6.79
N ASN A 159 2.63 -15.83 -6.05
CA ASN A 159 2.56 -16.99 -5.18
C ASN A 159 1.98 -16.62 -3.82
N LYS A 160 1.01 -17.44 -3.39
CA LYS A 160 0.44 -17.38 -2.05
C LYS A 160 1.52 -17.74 -1.01
N VAL A 161 1.58 -16.97 0.08
CA VAL A 161 2.45 -17.23 1.23
C VAL A 161 1.59 -17.49 2.46
N ARG A 162 1.52 -18.74 2.92
CA ARG A 162 0.79 -19.11 4.13
C ARG A 162 1.52 -18.69 5.39
N ILE A 163 0.82 -18.72 6.52
CA ILE A 163 1.43 -18.49 7.84
C ILE A 163 2.58 -19.49 8.07
N GLY A 164 3.76 -18.97 8.46
CA GLY A 164 4.99 -19.73 8.66
C GLY A 164 5.72 -20.14 7.38
N GLU A 165 5.17 -19.87 6.18
CA GLU A 165 5.89 -20.06 4.93
C GLU A 165 6.87 -18.90 4.68
N THR A 166 7.91 -19.21 3.91
CA THR A 166 8.98 -18.28 3.56
C THR A 166 8.99 -18.01 2.07
N PHE A 167 9.40 -16.80 1.68
CA PHE A 167 9.68 -16.44 0.30
C PHE A 167 10.87 -15.48 0.24
N GLU A 168 11.37 -15.22 -0.96
CA GLU A 168 12.52 -14.34 -1.16
C GLU A 168 12.16 -13.10 -1.98
N ILE A 169 12.72 -11.96 -1.57
CA ILE A 169 12.76 -10.73 -2.35
C ILE A 169 14.22 -10.48 -2.74
N GLU A 170 14.48 -10.28 -4.03
CA GLU A 170 15.80 -9.91 -4.55
C GLU A 170 15.69 -8.66 -5.42
N VAL A 171 16.35 -7.59 -4.98
CA VAL A 171 16.33 -6.29 -5.67
C VAL A 171 17.70 -6.04 -6.26
N PHE A 172 17.74 -5.85 -7.58
CA PHE A 172 18.93 -5.51 -8.35
C PHE A 172 18.99 -4.00 -8.59
N TYR A 173 20.19 -3.43 -8.53
CA TYR A 173 20.44 -2.01 -8.77
C TYR A 173 21.88 -1.78 -9.20
N ASN A 174 22.15 -0.66 -9.87
CA ASN A 174 23.53 -0.29 -10.23
C ASN A 174 24.30 0.08 -8.95
N LYS A 175 25.51 -0.49 -8.76
CA LYS A 175 26.34 -0.27 -7.56
C LYS A 175 26.73 1.19 -7.31
N ASN A 176 26.62 2.06 -8.32
CA ASN A 176 26.94 3.48 -8.27
C ASN A 176 25.72 4.38 -8.04
N HIS A 177 24.54 3.82 -7.70
CA HIS A 177 23.36 4.61 -7.32
C HIS A 177 23.67 5.61 -6.21
N SER A 178 23.24 6.86 -6.42
CA SER A 178 23.37 7.92 -5.43
C SER A 178 22.30 7.80 -4.35
N HIS A 179 21.11 7.33 -4.74
CA HIS A 179 19.97 7.19 -3.84
C HIS A 179 19.21 5.89 -4.12
N LEU A 180 19.00 5.10 -3.07
CA LEU A 180 18.17 3.90 -3.14
C LEU A 180 16.75 4.21 -2.62
N PRO A 181 15.70 3.68 -3.27
CA PRO A 181 14.34 3.98 -2.87
C PRO A 181 13.99 3.31 -1.54
N LEU A 182 13.10 3.96 -0.78
CA LEU A 182 12.29 3.23 0.19
C LEU A 182 11.28 2.37 -0.57
N LEU A 183 11.13 1.12 -0.14
CA LEU A 183 10.22 0.17 -0.72
C LEU A 183 9.16 -0.21 0.30
N ASP A 184 7.97 -0.57 -0.17
CA ASP A 184 6.93 -1.19 0.64
C ASP A 184 6.58 -2.57 0.08
N ILE A 185 6.31 -3.51 0.96
CA ILE A 185 5.71 -4.80 0.63
C ILE A 185 4.20 -4.62 0.69
N GLY A 186 3.55 -4.57 -0.48
CA GLY A 186 2.11 -4.67 -0.61
C GLY A 186 1.65 -6.11 -0.45
N MET A 187 0.57 -6.31 0.30
CA MET A 187 0.01 -7.63 0.60
C MET A 187 -1.50 -7.61 0.39
N GLN A 188 -2.01 -8.59 -0.34
CA GLN A 188 -3.44 -8.83 -0.42
C GLN A 188 -3.80 -10.09 0.37
N THR A 189 -4.75 -10.00 1.29
CA THR A 189 -5.25 -11.15 2.05
C THR A 189 -6.45 -11.81 1.35
N PRO A 190 -6.81 -13.07 1.71
CA PRO A 190 -7.92 -13.79 1.07
C PRO A 190 -9.29 -13.12 1.15
N ASP A 191 -9.51 -12.25 2.14
CA ASP A 191 -10.72 -11.43 2.30
C ASP A 191 -10.67 -10.12 1.51
N ALA A 192 -9.76 -10.02 0.52
CA ALA A 192 -9.57 -8.87 -0.37
C ALA A 192 -9.21 -7.56 0.35
N ARG A 193 -8.59 -7.65 1.53
CA ARG A 193 -7.99 -6.51 2.22
C ARG A 193 -6.56 -6.30 1.75
N PHE A 194 -6.11 -5.05 1.83
CA PHE A 194 -4.78 -4.64 1.42
C PHE A 194 -4.00 -4.16 2.63
N TRP A 195 -2.74 -4.57 2.68
CA TRP A 195 -1.80 -4.18 3.72
C TRP A 195 -0.50 -3.73 3.06
N THR A 196 0.21 -2.85 3.74
CA THR A 196 1.57 -2.47 3.35
C THR A 196 2.50 -2.61 4.53
N GLN A 197 3.75 -2.98 4.26
CA GLN A 197 4.79 -3.09 5.27
C GLN A 197 6.09 -2.49 4.72
N PRO A 198 6.67 -1.47 5.37
CA PRO A 198 7.87 -0.82 4.87
C PRO A 198 9.07 -1.77 4.84
N LEU A 199 9.75 -1.85 3.70
CA LEU A 199 11.04 -2.51 3.52
C LEU A 199 12.11 -1.43 3.36
N PHE A 200 12.96 -1.29 4.37
CA PHE A 200 14.01 -0.26 4.41
C PHE A 200 15.21 -0.67 3.55
N PHE A 201 15.01 -0.79 2.24
CA PHE A 201 16.06 -1.14 1.28
C PHE A 201 17.20 -0.10 1.29
N PRO A 202 18.49 -0.53 1.25
CA PRO A 202 19.01 -1.90 1.19
C PRO A 202 19.33 -2.51 2.57
N CYS A 203 18.77 -2.01 3.67
CA CYS A 203 19.08 -2.44 5.02
C CYS A 203 18.31 -3.71 5.43
N ASN A 204 18.85 -4.46 6.39
CA ASN A 204 18.15 -5.56 7.07
C ASN A 204 17.11 -5.03 8.07
N LYS A 205 16.05 -4.40 7.54
CA LYS A 205 14.98 -3.83 8.37
C LYS A 205 13.66 -3.82 7.61
N VAL A 206 12.63 -4.26 8.30
CA VAL A 206 11.22 -4.16 7.88
C VAL A 206 10.43 -3.44 8.99
N GLY A 207 9.45 -2.63 8.61
CA GLY A 207 8.55 -1.92 9.54
C GLY A 207 7.35 -2.78 9.94
N ASP A 208 6.42 -2.19 10.69
CA ASP A 208 5.15 -2.84 11.02
C ASP A 208 4.19 -2.81 9.82
N SER A 209 3.33 -3.82 9.68
CA SER A 209 2.29 -3.81 8.66
C SER A 209 1.09 -2.93 9.05
N LYS A 210 0.53 -2.24 8.06
CA LYS A 210 -0.66 -1.39 8.20
C LYS A 210 -1.72 -1.74 7.15
N GLU A 211 -2.98 -1.72 7.55
CA GLU A 211 -4.11 -1.86 6.62
C GLU A 211 -4.20 -0.58 5.78
N ILE A 212 -4.45 -0.74 4.49
CA ILE A 212 -4.67 0.37 3.56
C ILE A 212 -5.92 0.12 2.73
N GLU A 213 -6.54 1.19 2.25
CA GLU A 213 -7.67 1.09 1.33
C GLU A 213 -7.20 0.68 -0.07
N TYR A 214 -8.09 0.04 -0.83
CA TYR A 214 -7.78 -0.35 -2.22
C TYR A 214 -7.40 0.84 -3.10
N THR A 215 -7.99 2.02 -2.86
CA THR A 215 -7.66 3.25 -3.59
C THR A 215 -6.23 3.71 -3.31
N GLU A 216 -5.79 3.66 -2.04
CA GLU A 216 -4.41 3.96 -1.65
C GLU A 216 -3.44 2.97 -2.29
N TYR A 217 -3.79 1.68 -2.30
CA TYR A 217 -3.00 0.66 -2.98
C TYR A 217 -2.85 0.95 -4.48
N LEU A 218 -3.97 1.27 -5.15
CA LEU A 218 -3.97 1.59 -6.58
C LEU A 218 -3.11 2.82 -6.89
N GLU A 219 -3.23 3.89 -6.12
CA GLU A 219 -2.40 5.09 -6.27
C GLU A 219 -0.91 4.77 -6.06
N ALA A 220 -0.59 3.85 -5.15
CA ALA A 220 0.78 3.41 -4.89
C ALA A 220 1.38 2.63 -6.07
N VAL A 221 0.62 1.74 -6.73
CA VAL A 221 1.15 0.90 -7.84
C VAL A 221 1.04 1.54 -9.22
N LYS A 222 0.10 2.46 -9.42
CA LYS A 222 -0.11 3.14 -10.71
C LYS A 222 0.87 4.30 -10.95
N THR A 223 0.98 4.68 -12.22
CA THR A 223 1.84 5.78 -12.67
C THR A 223 1.11 7.11 -12.81
N ASP A 224 -0.24 7.11 -12.88
CA ASP A 224 -1.05 8.30 -13.22
C ASP A 224 -0.70 9.53 -12.38
N VAL A 225 -0.66 9.38 -11.05
CA VAL A 225 -0.32 10.47 -10.11
C VAL A 225 1.10 10.97 -10.35
N ALA A 226 2.06 10.07 -10.53
CA ALA A 226 3.46 10.45 -10.77
C ALA A 226 3.61 11.16 -12.12
N GLU A 227 2.95 10.68 -13.18
CA GLU A 227 2.93 11.32 -14.49
C GLU A 227 2.37 12.75 -14.43
N GLU A 228 1.27 12.92 -13.70
CA GLU A 228 0.66 14.22 -13.47
C GLU A 228 1.59 15.16 -12.67
N CYS A 229 2.29 14.65 -11.65
CA CYS A 229 3.31 15.43 -10.93
C CYS A 229 4.55 15.76 -11.78
N PHE A 230 4.96 14.90 -12.72
CA PHE A 230 6.03 15.26 -13.66
C PHE A 230 5.61 16.38 -14.62
N LYS A 231 4.35 16.37 -15.08
CA LYS A 231 3.78 17.44 -15.92
C LYS A 231 3.62 18.74 -15.14
N ASN A 232 3.34 18.67 -13.84
CA ASN A 232 3.11 19.83 -12.97
C ASN A 232 3.95 19.70 -11.69
N PRO A 233 5.24 20.12 -11.71
CA PRO A 233 6.20 19.83 -10.63
C PRO A 233 5.87 20.38 -9.24
N TRP A 234 4.89 21.27 -9.10
CA TRP A 234 4.46 21.82 -7.81
C TRP A 234 3.53 20.88 -7.01
N MET A 235 3.18 19.71 -7.55
CA MET A 235 2.28 18.74 -6.91
C MET A 235 3.01 17.56 -6.26
N TRP A 236 4.35 17.55 -6.31
CA TRP A 236 5.18 16.57 -5.60
C TRP A 236 5.16 16.78 -4.09
#